data_AF-A0A2S0JNI8-F1
#
_entry.id   AF-A0A2S0JNI8-F1
#
_cell.length_a   1.000
_cell.length_b   1.000
_cell.length_c   1.000
_cell.angle_alpha   90.00
_cell.angle_beta   90.00
_cell.angle_gamma   90.00
#
_symmetry.space_group_name_H-M   'P 1'
#
loop_
_entity.id
_entity.type
_entity.pdbx_description
1 polymer ?
#
loop_
_entity_poly.entity_id
_entity_poly.type
_entity_poly.pdbx_seq_one_letter_code
_entity_poly.pdbx_strand_id
1 'polypeptide(L)' 'MAKPKCPECKIEGLEHIVSEDSTEESEDGQPWFNIAYCNNCGHVYGIFNKYSLNPFDFD' A
#
# COMPACT_ATOMS: atom_id res chain seq x y z
N MET A 1 8.46 -8.14 22.70
CA MET A 1 8.50 -7.93 21.23
C MET A 1 8.37 -6.43 20.99
N ALA A 2 9.27 -5.81 20.23
CA ALA A 2 9.18 -4.39 19.92
C ALA A 2 8.05 -4.17 18.90
N LYS A 3 7.19 -3.18 19.15
CA LYS A 3 6.16 -2.77 18.17
C LYS A 3 6.83 -2.02 17.02
N PRO A 4 6.31 -2.12 15.78
CA PRO A 4 6.80 -1.30 14.67
C PRO A 4 6.59 0.18 14.98
N LYS A 5 7.52 1.01 14.54
CA LYS A 5 7.55 2.45 14.81
C LYS A 5 7.65 3.23 13.52
N CYS A 6 6.83 4.26 13.37
CA CYS A 6 6.95 5.16 12.23
C CYS A 6 8.27 5.93 12.28
N PRO A 7 9.08 5.94 11.21
CA PRO A 7 10.35 6.64 11.20
C PRO A 7 10.17 8.17 11.26
N GLU A 8 9.05 8.70 10.78
CA GLU A 8 8.76 10.15 10.78
C GLU A 8 8.16 10.61 12.11
N CYS A 9 6.92 10.21 12.42
CA CYS A 9 6.21 10.71 13.59
C CYS A 9 6.46 9.92 14.89
N LYS A 10 7.26 8.85 14.84
CA LYS A 10 7.64 8.02 16.00
C LYS A 10 6.47 7.32 16.70
N ILE A 11 5.27 7.30 16.12
CA ILE A 11 4.16 6.53 16.67
C ILE A 11 4.46 5.04 16.63
N GLU A 12 4.06 4.31 17.67
CA GLU A 12 4.35 2.89 17.86
C GLU A 12 3.06 2.08 17.79
N GLY A 13 3.07 1.00 17.01
CA GLY A 13 1.90 0.15 16.82
C GLY A 13 1.73 -0.28 15.37
N LEU A 14 1.30 -1.54 15.18
CA LEU A 14 0.95 -2.06 13.86
C LEU A 14 -0.36 -1.44 13.36
N GLU A 15 -1.25 -1.05 14.29
CA GLU A 15 -2.50 -0.32 14.06
C GLU A 15 -2.32 1.03 13.35
N HIS A 16 -1.09 1.55 13.32
CA HIS A 16 -0.74 2.79 12.63
C HIS A 16 -0.15 2.57 11.25
N ILE A 17 0.07 1.33 10.83
CA ILE A 17 0.59 0.94 9.53
C ILE A 17 -0.57 0.34 8.74
N VAL A 18 -1.17 1.13 7.86
CA VAL A 18 -2.36 0.74 7.10
C VAL A 18 -2.01 0.62 5.62
N SER A 19 -2.82 -0.13 4.89
CA SER A 19 -2.76 -0.19 3.43
C SER A 19 -4.08 0.27 2.82
N GLU A 20 -4.01 1.04 1.75
CA GLU A 20 -5.16 1.49 0.97
C GLU A 20 -4.98 1.12 -0.50
N ASP A 21 -6.08 0.71 -1.13
CA ASP A 21 -6.10 0.30 -2.53
C ASP A 21 -6.14 1.53 -3.45
N SER A 22 -5.54 1.40 -4.64
CA SER A 22 -5.61 2.44 -5.66
C SER A 22 -7.06 2.73 -6.05
N THR A 23 -7.35 4.00 -6.36
CA THR A 23 -8.66 4.38 -6.91
C THR A 23 -8.83 3.87 -8.32
N GLU A 24 -7.75 3.77 -9.08
CA GLU A 24 -7.71 3.15 -10.39
C GLU A 24 -7.80 1.61 -10.26
N GLU A 25 -8.62 1.03 -11.13
CA GLU A 25 -8.91 -0.40 -11.17
C GLU A 25 -8.68 -0.94 -12.58
N SER A 26 -8.41 -2.25 -12.69
CA SER A 26 -8.40 -2.97 -13.96
C SER A 26 -9.81 -3.12 -14.52
N GLU A 27 -9.94 -3.60 -15.76
CA GLU A 27 -11.25 -3.86 -16.39
C GLU A 27 -12.10 -4.85 -15.59
N ASP A 28 -11.47 -5.77 -14.85
CA ASP A 28 -12.13 -6.72 -13.95
C ASP A 28 -12.48 -6.15 -12.57
N GLY A 29 -12.27 -4.85 -12.33
CA GLY A 29 -12.55 -4.18 -11.06
C GLY A 29 -11.56 -4.51 -9.95
N GLN A 30 -10.32 -4.88 -10.29
CA GLN A 30 -9.27 -5.10 -9.29
C GLN A 30 -8.38 -3.86 -9.20
N PRO A 31 -8.10 -3.32 -7.99
CA PRO A 31 -7.19 -2.20 -7.85
C PRO A 31 -5.79 -2.59 -8.33
N TRP A 32 -5.15 -1.71 -9.09
CA TRP A 32 -3.82 -1.95 -9.68
C TRP A 32 -2.74 -2.17 -8.63
N PHE A 33 -2.80 -1.43 -7.52
CA PHE A 33 -1.82 -1.49 -6.44
C PHE A 33 -2.44 -1.10 -5.11
N ASN A 34 -1.71 -1.33 -4.02
CA ASN A 34 -2.00 -0.76 -2.71
C ASN A 34 -0.80 0.02 -2.17
N ILE A 35 -1.07 1.06 -1.40
CA ILE A 35 -0.06 1.89 -0.74
C ILE A 35 -0.06 1.55 0.74
N ALA A 36 1.08 1.18 1.31
CA ALA A 36 1.22 1.06 2.76
C ALA A 36 1.78 2.36 3.34
N TYR A 37 1.09 2.93 4.32
CA TYR A 37 1.47 4.22 4.91
C TYR A 37 1.11 4.32 6.39
N CYS A 38 1.67 5.33 7.06
CA CYS A 38 1.34 5.64 8.44
C CYS A 38 0.05 6.46 8.52
N ASN A 39 -1.01 5.94 9.14
CA ASN A 39 -2.29 6.67 9.25
C ASN A 39 -2.25 7.92 10.14
N ASN A 40 -1.18 8.12 10.91
CA ASN A 40 -1.01 9.30 11.76
C ASN A 40 -0.32 10.47 11.05
N CYS A 41 0.64 10.21 10.15
CA CYS A 41 1.46 11.26 9.54
C CYS A 41 1.61 11.17 8.02
N GLY A 42 1.09 10.12 7.39
CA GLY A 42 1.14 9.94 5.94
C GLY A 42 2.47 9.42 5.39
N HIS A 43 3.44 9.06 6.22
CA HIS A 43 4.69 8.46 5.72
C HIS A 43 4.41 7.17 4.94
N VAL A 44 4.82 7.13 3.67
CA VAL A 44 4.62 5.98 2.77
C VAL A 44 5.79 5.00 2.93
N TYR A 45 5.47 3.76 3.25
CA TYR A 45 6.42 2.66 3.35
C TYR A 45 6.68 1.99 2.00
N GLY A 46 5.69 1.99 1.11
CA GLY A 46 5.82 1.43 -0.22
C GLY A 46 4.51 1.36 -0.99
N ILE A 47 4.65 1.12 -2.28
CA ILE A 47 3.57 0.85 -3.23
C ILE A 47 3.74 -0.61 -3.67
N PHE A 48 2.68 -1.40 -3.56
CA PHE A 48 2.68 -2.83 -3.82
C PHE A 48 1.71 -3.12 -4.96
N ASN A 49 2.24 -3.55 -6.10
CA ASN A 49 1.42 -3.89 -7.25
C ASN A 49 0.60 -5.15 -6.95
N LYS A 50 -0.71 -5.08 -7.17
CA LYS A 50 -1.59 -6.25 -7.11
C LYS A 50 -1.71 -6.91 -8.47
N TYR A 51 -1.67 -6.10 -9.53
CA TYR A 51 -1.69 -6.57 -10.91
C TYR A 51 -0.31 -6.33 -11.54
N SER A 52 0.23 -7.37 -12.17
CA SER A 52 1.42 -7.27 -13.01
C SER A 52 0.97 -7.49 -14.45
N LEU A 53 1.10 -6.46 -15.29
CA LEU A 53 0.84 -6.57 -16.73
C LEU A 53 1.74 -7.68 -17.29
N ASN A 54 1.15 -8.79 -17.74
CA ASN A 54 1.89 -9.74 -18.53
C ASN A 54 2.01 -9.18 -19.96
N PRO A 55 3.14 -9.39 -20.64
CA PRO A 55 3.34 -8.92 -22.01
C PRO A 55 2.31 -9.44 -23.02
N PHE A 56 1.53 -10.47 -22.66
CA PHE A 56 0.52 -11.11 -23.50
C PHE A 56 -0.92 -10.67 -23.17
N ASP A 57 -1.13 -9.76 -22.22
CA ASP A 57 -2.48 -9.23 -21.91
C ASP A 57 -3.02 -8.28 -23.01
N PHE A 58 -2.27 -8.08 -24.11
CA PHE A 58 -2.63 -7.20 -25.23
C PHE A 58 -2.88 -7.92 -26.56
N ASP A 59 -2.95 -9.27 -26.57
CA ASP A 59 -3.22 -10.10 -27.76
C ASP A 59 -4.71 -10.44 -27.93
#